data_AF-I1ZFN9-F1
#
_entry.id   AF-I1ZFN9-F1
#
_cell.length_a   1.000
_cell.length_b   1.000
_cell.length_c   1.000
_cell.angle_alpha   90.00
_cell.angle_beta   90.00
_cell.angle_gamma   90.00
#
_symmetry.space_group_name_H-M   'P 1'
#
loop_
_entity.id
_entity.type
_entity.pdbx_description
1 polymer ?
#
loop_
_entity_poly.entity_id
_entity_poly.type
_entity_poly.pdbx_seq_one_letter_code
_entity_poly.pdbx_strand_id
1 'polypeptide(L)'
;NEIIITPDGATWEGVKVLPPLSTKLLAPDAPPVTVTEEVNPVDIIKTKSGKTVIDFGQNLVGKLRVSSVRLPAGQKISFTHVEVLENGEIGTRPLRGAVCVDTIVFSEKELRGWSPKFTFHGFQYVQVEGWPATADAELPYKSDFTALVMHTNMERTRWFNCSDTLVNKLHENVVWGMRG
;
A
#
# COMPACT_ATOMS: atom_id res chain seq x y z
N ASN A 1 -15.67 -34.65 4.11
CA ASN A 1 -15.93 -33.19 4.11
C ASN A 1 -17.28 -32.98 3.47
N GLU A 2 -18.22 -32.39 4.20
CA GLU A 2 -19.49 -31.95 3.61
C GLU A 2 -19.19 -30.82 2.61
N ILE A 3 -19.79 -30.92 1.41
CA ILE A 3 -19.75 -29.85 0.41
C ILE A 3 -20.93 -28.94 0.69
N ILE A 4 -20.66 -27.65 0.88
CA ILE A 4 -21.67 -26.62 1.06
C ILE A 4 -21.89 -25.96 -0.30
N ILE A 5 -23.14 -25.89 -0.75
CA ILE A 5 -23.52 -25.17 -1.96
C ILE A 5 -24.00 -23.79 -1.54
N THR A 6 -23.35 -22.73 -2.02
CA THR A 6 -23.74 -21.34 -1.74
C THR A 6 -24.94 -20.91 -2.59
N PRO A 7 -25.64 -19.80 -2.22
CA PRO A 7 -26.80 -19.32 -2.98
C PRO A 7 -26.54 -19.00 -4.46
N ASP A 8 -25.29 -18.72 -4.83
CA ASP A 8 -24.82 -18.50 -6.20
C ASP A 8 -24.31 -19.77 -6.89
N GLY A 9 -24.45 -20.94 -6.26
CA GLY A 9 -24.11 -22.25 -6.83
C GLY A 9 -22.63 -22.64 -6.71
N ALA A 10 -21.79 -21.84 -6.03
CA ALA A 10 -20.41 -22.24 -5.77
C ALA A 10 -20.33 -23.36 -4.73
N THR A 11 -19.31 -24.20 -4.86
CA THR A 11 -19.04 -25.31 -3.93
C THR A 11 -17.93 -24.92 -2.96
N TRP A 12 -18.21 -25.06 -1.67
CA TRP A 12 -17.27 -24.77 -0.59
C TRP A 12 -17.01 -26.04 0.21
N GLU A 13 -15.78 -26.20 0.68
CA GLU A 13 -15.47 -27.23 1.67
C GLU A 13 -15.96 -26.81 3.06
N GLY A 14 -16.49 -27.76 3.81
CA GLY A 14 -16.82 -27.56 5.22
C GLY A 14 -15.60 -27.20 6.08
N VAL A 15 -15.84 -26.49 7.18
CA VAL A 15 -14.81 -26.10 8.15
C VAL A 15 -14.53 -27.21 9.16
N LYS A 16 -13.38 -27.13 9.85
CA LYS A 16 -13.00 -28.06 10.94
C LYS A 16 -12.87 -27.31 12.26
N VAL A 17 -13.32 -27.94 13.34
CA VAL A 17 -13.06 -27.45 14.70
C VAL A 17 -11.60 -27.71 15.05
N LEU A 18 -10.88 -26.65 15.44
CA LEU A 18 -9.53 -26.77 15.96
C LEU A 18 -9.57 -27.03 17.49
N PRO A 19 -8.55 -27.69 18.06
CA PRO A 19 -8.45 -27.85 19.50
C PRO A 19 -8.53 -26.50 20.24
N PRO A 20 -9.09 -26.47 21.46
CA PRO A 20 -9.14 -25.24 22.24
C PRO A 20 -7.72 -24.71 22.51
N LEU A 21 -7.57 -23.40 22.49
CA LEU A 21 -6.31 -22.75 22.86
C LEU A 21 -5.99 -23.05 24.33
N SER A 22 -4.72 -23.33 24.62
CA SER A 22 -4.25 -23.58 25.99
C SER A 22 -4.08 -22.29 26.82
N THR A 23 -4.35 -21.13 26.23
CA THR A 23 -4.15 -19.80 26.83
C THR A 23 -5.46 -19.04 27.00
N LYS A 24 -5.47 -18.05 27.89
CA LYS A 24 -6.60 -17.12 28.06
C LYS A 24 -6.61 -16.10 26.93
N LEU A 25 -7.78 -15.86 26.36
CA LEU A 25 -8.02 -14.72 25.48
C LEU A 25 -8.18 -13.45 26.33
N LEU A 26 -7.45 -12.40 25.96
CA LEU A 26 -7.50 -11.10 26.60
C LEU A 26 -7.87 -10.04 25.57
N ALA A 27 -8.56 -8.99 26.03
CA ALA A 27 -8.82 -7.82 25.20
C ALA A 27 -7.53 -7.01 25.02
N PRO A 28 -7.29 -6.38 23.85
CA PRO A 28 -6.16 -5.48 23.65
C PRO A 28 -6.27 -4.22 24.53
N ASP A 29 -5.14 -3.79 25.10
CA ASP A 29 -5.04 -2.52 25.86
C ASP A 29 -4.76 -1.30 24.95
N ALA A 30 -4.36 -1.54 23.70
CA ALA A 30 -4.05 -0.52 22.71
C ALA A 30 -5.14 -0.43 21.62
N PRO A 31 -5.34 0.75 21.00
CA PRO A 31 -6.19 0.88 19.82
C PRO A 31 -5.73 -0.04 18.68
N PRO A 32 -6.63 -0.43 17.77
CA PRO A 32 -6.25 -1.22 16.60
C PRO A 32 -5.40 -0.39 15.61
N VAL A 33 -4.70 -1.09 14.73
CA VAL A 33 -4.11 -0.49 13.53
C VAL A 33 -5.23 -0.16 12.55
N THR A 34 -5.28 1.08 12.07
CA THR A 34 -6.26 1.54 11.07
C THR A 34 -5.57 2.33 9.96
N VAL A 35 -6.29 2.59 8.87
CA VAL A 35 -5.89 3.66 7.93
C VAL A 35 -6.16 4.98 8.64
N THR A 36 -5.12 5.77 8.89
CA THR A 36 -5.22 7.03 9.65
C THR A 36 -5.16 8.27 8.77
N GLU A 37 -4.61 8.13 7.56
CA GLU A 37 -4.47 9.22 6.59
C GLU A 37 -4.41 8.67 5.16
N GLU A 38 -4.88 9.47 4.21
CA GLU A 38 -4.77 9.21 2.77
C GLU A 38 -3.84 10.25 2.14
N VAL A 39 -2.78 9.79 1.48
CA VAL A 39 -1.78 10.64 0.82
C VAL A 39 -1.85 10.46 -0.69
N ASN A 40 -2.10 11.54 -1.42
CA ASN A 40 -2.10 11.53 -2.88
C ASN A 40 -0.67 11.64 -3.41
N PRO A 41 -0.36 11.03 -4.57
CA PRO A 41 0.92 11.24 -5.23
C PRO A 41 1.19 12.72 -5.52
N VAL A 42 2.44 13.15 -5.36
CA VAL A 42 2.89 14.47 -5.80
C VAL A 42 3.30 14.44 -7.27
N ASP A 43 3.87 13.32 -7.74
CA ASP A 43 4.39 13.18 -9.10
C ASP A 43 4.32 11.74 -9.65
N ILE A 44 4.39 11.62 -10.98
CA ILE A 44 4.58 10.37 -11.73
C ILE A 44 5.85 10.50 -12.57
N ILE A 45 6.90 9.81 -12.14
CA ILE A 45 8.25 9.91 -12.69
C ILE A 45 8.46 8.81 -13.73
N LYS A 46 9.13 9.15 -14.83
CA LYS A 46 9.73 8.16 -15.74
C LYS A 46 11.22 8.04 -15.42
N THR A 47 11.67 6.85 -15.03
CA THR A 47 13.08 6.61 -14.70
C THR A 47 13.96 6.63 -15.95
N LYS A 48 15.28 6.61 -15.78
CA LYS A 48 16.23 6.61 -16.91
C LYS A 48 16.10 5.37 -17.79
N SER A 49 15.73 4.25 -17.20
CA SER A 49 15.43 2.98 -17.88
C SER A 49 14.02 2.92 -18.46
N GLY A 50 13.22 3.99 -18.33
CA GLY A 50 11.88 4.11 -18.87
C GLY A 50 10.78 3.51 -17.99
N LYS A 51 11.07 3.13 -16.74
CA LYS A 51 10.08 2.60 -15.80
C LYS A 51 9.23 3.72 -15.22
N THR A 52 8.00 3.39 -14.83
CA THR A 52 7.07 4.33 -14.20
C THR A 52 7.17 4.23 -12.69
N VAL A 53 7.36 5.35 -12.01
CA VAL A 53 7.45 5.44 -10.56
C VAL A 53 6.50 6.51 -10.04
N ILE A 54 5.67 6.15 -9.07
CA ILE A 54 4.82 7.08 -8.33
C ILE A 54 5.65 7.67 -7.18
N ASP A 55 5.64 8.99 -7.01
CA ASP A 55 6.23 9.67 -5.84
C ASP A 55 5.12 10.25 -4.96
N PHE A 56 5.08 9.84 -3.69
CA PHE A 56 4.15 10.36 -2.69
C PHE A 56 4.67 11.60 -1.94
N GLY A 57 5.93 11.99 -2.14
CA GLY A 57 6.55 13.16 -1.51
C GLY A 57 6.82 13.00 -0.01
N GLN A 58 6.47 11.85 0.56
CA GLN A 58 6.64 11.51 1.98
C GLN A 58 6.94 10.02 2.09
N ASN A 59 8.02 9.67 2.79
CA ASN A 59 8.25 8.29 3.22
C ASN A 59 7.26 7.95 4.34
N LEU A 60 6.39 6.97 4.10
CA LEU A 60 5.28 6.59 4.98
C LEU A 60 5.22 5.08 5.14
N VAL A 61 4.46 4.60 6.13
CA VAL A 61 4.14 3.18 6.28
C VAL A 61 2.66 2.96 6.04
N GLY A 62 2.36 2.01 5.19
CA GLY A 62 0.99 1.78 4.77
C GLY A 62 0.88 0.87 3.56
N LYS A 63 -0.12 1.14 2.72
CA LYS A 63 -0.38 0.34 1.52
C LYS A 63 -0.95 1.18 0.40
N LEU A 64 -0.75 0.72 -0.83
CA LEU A 64 -1.33 1.36 -1.99
C LEU A 64 -2.85 1.07 -2.08
N ARG A 65 -3.62 2.06 -2.53
CA ARG A 65 -4.94 1.88 -3.10
C ARG A 65 -4.91 2.24 -4.58
N VAL A 66 -5.47 1.37 -5.40
CA VAL A 66 -5.69 1.59 -6.83
C VAL A 66 -7.17 1.92 -7.05
N SER A 67 -7.45 3.11 -7.57
CA SER A 67 -8.80 3.68 -7.69
C SER A 67 -9.67 2.88 -8.65
N SER A 68 -9.28 2.79 -9.92
CA SER A 68 -9.90 1.92 -10.90
C SER A 68 -8.93 1.56 -12.01
N VAL A 69 -8.99 0.33 -12.51
CA VAL A 69 -8.29 -0.06 -13.73
C VAL A 69 -8.93 -1.30 -14.34
N ARG A 70 -8.90 -1.37 -15.67
CA ARG A 70 -9.38 -2.52 -16.43
C ARG A 70 -8.28 -3.05 -17.34
N LEU A 71 -8.06 -4.35 -17.28
CA LEU A 71 -7.17 -5.08 -18.17
C LEU A 71 -7.84 -6.39 -18.60
N PRO A 72 -7.40 -7.01 -19.70
CA PRO A 72 -7.81 -8.36 -20.07
C PRO A 72 -7.54 -9.37 -18.96
N ALA A 73 -8.34 -10.43 -18.90
CA ALA A 73 -8.14 -11.50 -17.93
C ALA A 73 -6.73 -12.12 -18.05
N GLY A 74 -6.11 -12.41 -16.92
CA GLY A 74 -4.75 -12.98 -16.83
C GLY A 74 -3.61 -11.97 -16.92
N GLN A 75 -3.86 -10.73 -17.37
CA GLN A 75 -2.88 -9.65 -17.30
C GLN A 75 -2.57 -9.28 -15.85
N LYS A 76 -1.40 -8.67 -15.65
CA LYS A 76 -0.90 -8.36 -14.31
C LYS A 76 -0.40 -6.93 -14.21
N ILE A 77 -0.64 -6.32 -13.05
CA ILE A 77 0.05 -5.10 -12.62
C ILE A 77 0.83 -5.43 -11.36
N SER A 78 2.09 -5.03 -11.30
CA SER A 78 2.95 -5.21 -10.12
C SER A 78 3.39 -3.85 -9.57
N PHE A 79 3.45 -3.75 -8.25
CA PHE A 79 3.79 -2.55 -7.49
C PHE A 79 4.95 -2.84 -6.57
N THR A 80 6.13 -2.30 -6.87
CA THR A 80 7.33 -2.46 -6.04
C THR A 80 7.53 -1.22 -5.18
N HIS A 81 7.48 -1.39 -3.87
CA HIS A 81 7.53 -0.30 -2.90
C HIS A 81 8.97 -0.07 -2.43
N VAL A 82 9.46 1.17 -2.50
CA VAL A 82 10.81 1.54 -2.05
C VAL A 82 10.84 2.87 -1.31
N GLU A 83 11.81 3.03 -0.41
CA GLU A 83 11.98 4.27 0.36
C GLU A 83 12.72 5.37 -0.42
N VAL A 84 13.61 4.99 -1.35
CA VAL A 84 14.53 5.93 -2.01
C VAL A 84 14.69 5.62 -3.48
N LEU A 85 15.07 6.65 -4.25
CA LEU A 85 15.63 6.49 -5.59
C LEU A 85 17.16 6.54 -5.51
N GLU A 86 17.83 5.65 -6.23
CA GLU A 86 19.29 5.62 -6.38
C GLU A 86 19.61 5.81 -7.87
N ASN A 87 20.40 6.84 -8.20
CA ASN A 87 20.82 7.17 -9.57
C ASN A 87 19.68 7.41 -10.59
N GLY A 88 18.46 7.69 -10.11
CA GLY A 88 17.27 7.89 -10.95
C GLY A 88 16.46 6.62 -11.20
N GLU A 89 16.76 5.53 -10.50
CA GLU A 89 16.01 4.26 -10.47
C GLU A 89 15.58 3.93 -9.04
N ILE A 90 14.74 2.91 -8.86
CA ILE A 90 14.35 2.46 -7.51
C ILE A 90 15.54 1.87 -6.72
N GLY A 91 15.71 2.31 -5.48
CA GLY A 91 16.71 1.78 -4.56
C GLY A 91 16.15 0.64 -3.73
N THR A 92 16.38 -0.62 -4.13
CA THR A 92 15.89 -1.81 -3.40
C THR A 92 16.90 -2.36 -2.39
N ARG A 93 18.15 -1.90 -2.42
CA ARG A 93 19.22 -2.32 -1.49
C ARG A 93 18.83 -2.20 0.00
N PRO A 94 18.12 -1.15 0.47
CA PRO A 94 17.69 -1.05 1.86
C PRO A 94 16.69 -2.14 2.30
N LEU A 95 15.96 -2.75 1.36
CA LEU A 95 14.89 -3.72 1.66
C LEU A 95 15.40 -5.09 2.14
N ARG A 96 16.71 -5.36 2.04
CA ARG A 96 17.35 -6.63 2.41
C ARG A 96 16.63 -7.83 1.76
N GLY A 97 16.00 -8.70 2.55
CA GLY A 97 15.30 -9.89 2.08
C GLY A 97 13.79 -9.70 1.84
N ALA A 98 13.26 -8.50 2.08
CA ALA A 98 11.85 -8.21 1.85
C ALA A 98 11.61 -7.94 0.36
N VAL A 99 10.60 -8.62 -0.21
CA VAL A 99 10.25 -8.48 -1.64
C VAL A 99 9.50 -7.17 -1.90
N CYS A 100 8.59 -6.77 -0.99
CA CYS A 100 7.82 -5.51 -1.06
C CYS A 100 7.09 -5.27 -2.40
N VAL A 101 6.66 -6.37 -3.05
CA VAL A 101 5.89 -6.32 -4.30
C VAL A 101 4.47 -6.82 -4.07
N ASP A 102 3.50 -6.01 -4.49
CA ASP A 102 2.11 -6.44 -4.61
C ASP A 102 1.75 -6.66 -6.08
N THR A 103 1.05 -7.76 -6.37
CA THR A 103 0.66 -8.12 -7.74
C THR A 103 -0.83 -8.34 -7.85
N ILE A 104 -1.45 -7.68 -8.83
CA ILE A 104 -2.85 -7.87 -9.19
C ILE A 104 -2.91 -8.71 -10.45
N VAL A 105 -3.68 -9.79 -10.43
CA VAL A 105 -4.00 -10.59 -11.63
C VAL A 105 -5.44 -10.29 -12.01
N PHE A 106 -5.65 -9.80 -13.23
CA PHE A 106 -6.95 -9.30 -13.66
C PHE A 106 -7.89 -10.42 -14.08
N SER A 107 -9.17 -10.18 -13.82
CA SER A 107 -10.28 -10.91 -14.43
C SER A 107 -10.85 -10.07 -15.59
N GLU A 108 -12.00 -10.45 -16.14
CA GLU A 108 -12.69 -9.65 -17.17
C GLU A 108 -13.39 -8.39 -16.60
N LYS A 109 -13.56 -8.33 -15.27
CA LYS A 109 -14.22 -7.23 -14.58
C LYS A 109 -13.23 -6.10 -14.30
N GLU A 110 -13.74 -4.87 -14.37
CA GLU A 110 -13.02 -3.69 -13.90
C GLU A 110 -12.71 -3.85 -12.40
N LEU A 111 -11.47 -3.56 -12.03
CA LEU A 111 -11.04 -3.50 -10.65
C LEU A 111 -11.34 -2.11 -10.10
N ARG A 112 -11.98 -2.02 -8.93
CA ARG A 112 -12.29 -0.74 -8.26
C ARG A 112 -11.85 -0.79 -6.80
N GLY A 113 -11.15 0.26 -6.36
CA GLY A 113 -10.78 0.46 -4.96
C GLY A 113 -9.93 -0.66 -4.36
N TRP A 114 -9.04 -1.27 -5.16
CA TRP A 114 -8.22 -2.37 -4.68
C TRP A 114 -7.12 -1.89 -3.76
N SER A 115 -6.85 -2.66 -2.70
CA SER A 115 -5.73 -2.46 -1.78
C SER A 115 -5.42 -3.79 -1.07
N PRO A 116 -4.15 -4.10 -0.74
CA PRO A 116 -3.82 -5.33 -0.04
C PRO A 116 -4.45 -5.38 1.36
N LYS A 117 -4.75 -6.60 1.84
CA LYS A 117 -5.39 -6.81 3.16
C LYS A 117 -4.43 -7.28 4.24
N PHE A 118 -3.40 -8.03 3.87
CA PHE A 118 -2.54 -8.76 4.81
C PHE A 118 -1.05 -8.41 4.67
N THR A 119 -0.75 -7.24 4.11
CA THR A 119 0.61 -6.68 4.04
C THR A 119 0.56 -5.16 4.13
N PHE A 120 1.69 -4.57 4.47
CA PHE A 120 1.98 -3.14 4.45
C PHE A 120 3.48 -2.96 4.14
N HIS A 121 3.86 -1.77 3.68
CA HIS A 121 5.22 -1.45 3.25
C HIS A 121 5.61 -0.06 3.79
N GLY A 122 6.90 0.14 4.04
CA GLY A 122 7.49 1.47 4.20
C GLY A 122 7.96 1.97 2.83
N PHE A 123 7.45 3.11 2.37
CA PHE A 123 7.78 3.64 1.05
C PHE A 123 7.48 5.13 0.91
N GLN A 124 8.24 5.78 0.03
CA GLN A 124 7.85 7.03 -0.61
C GLN A 124 7.51 6.80 -2.09
N TYR A 125 8.17 5.83 -2.71
CA TYR A 125 8.08 5.58 -4.14
C TYR A 125 7.49 4.20 -4.42
N VAL A 126 6.71 4.11 -5.50
CA VAL A 126 6.17 2.84 -5.99
C VAL A 126 6.45 2.71 -7.48
N GLN A 127 7.27 1.74 -7.87
CA GLN A 127 7.41 1.39 -9.28
C GLN A 127 6.20 0.57 -9.73
N VAL A 128 5.64 0.96 -10.86
CA VAL A 128 4.48 0.29 -11.47
C VAL A 128 4.90 -0.39 -12.76
N GLU A 129 4.59 -1.67 -12.88
CA GLU A 129 4.81 -2.45 -14.10
C GLU A 129 3.50 -3.06 -14.58
N GLY A 130 3.24 -2.98 -15.89
CA GLY A 130 2.01 -3.51 -16.52
C GLY A 130 0.82 -2.55 -16.53
N TRP A 131 0.99 -1.28 -16.15
CA TRP A 131 -0.09 -0.28 -16.24
C TRP A 131 -0.52 -0.03 -17.70
N PRO A 132 -1.83 -0.01 -18.02
CA PRO A 132 -2.28 0.21 -19.39
C PRO A 132 -1.98 1.63 -19.87
N ALA A 133 -1.40 1.75 -21.06
CA ALA A 133 -1.47 2.98 -21.82
C ALA A 133 -2.91 3.16 -22.35
N THR A 134 -3.41 4.38 -22.29
CA THR A 134 -4.72 4.76 -22.84
C THR A 134 -4.52 5.64 -24.08
N ALA A 135 -5.59 5.93 -24.81
CA ALA A 135 -5.52 6.87 -25.94
C ALA A 135 -5.06 8.28 -25.50
N ASP A 136 -5.35 8.64 -24.25
CA ASP A 136 -5.15 9.99 -23.72
C ASP A 136 -3.89 10.12 -22.83
N ALA A 137 -3.26 9.01 -22.43
CA ALA A 137 -2.05 9.02 -21.61
C ALA A 137 -1.21 7.74 -21.72
N GLU A 138 0.10 7.91 -21.84
CA GLU A 138 1.10 6.82 -21.76
C GLU A 138 1.45 6.42 -20.31
N LEU A 139 1.18 7.30 -19.35
CA LEU A 139 1.47 7.10 -17.93
C LEU A 139 0.15 7.09 -17.12
N PRO A 140 0.13 6.44 -15.95
CA PRO A 140 -1.01 6.55 -15.04
C PRO A 140 -1.24 8.00 -14.59
N TYR A 141 -2.47 8.30 -14.22
CA TYR A 141 -2.81 9.56 -13.57
C TYR A 141 -2.56 9.46 -12.06
N LYS A 142 -2.24 10.58 -11.41
CA LYS A 142 -2.09 10.62 -9.95
C LYS A 142 -3.36 10.20 -9.21
N SER A 143 -4.53 10.46 -9.79
CA SER A 143 -5.84 10.04 -9.27
C SER A 143 -6.06 8.53 -9.25
N ASP A 144 -5.24 7.77 -9.98
CA ASP A 144 -5.34 6.31 -10.00
C ASP A 144 -4.82 5.69 -8.69
N PHE A 145 -4.10 6.47 -7.87
CA PHE A 145 -3.40 5.98 -6.69
C PHE A 145 -3.67 6.83 -5.45
N THR A 146 -3.68 6.15 -4.31
CA THR A 146 -3.63 6.78 -2.99
C THR A 146 -2.77 5.91 -2.08
N ALA A 147 -1.86 6.49 -1.31
CA ALA A 147 -1.22 5.79 -0.21
C ALA A 147 -2.11 5.86 1.02
N LEU A 148 -2.42 4.71 1.59
CA LEU A 148 -3.21 4.57 2.82
C LEU A 148 -2.23 4.39 3.98
N VAL A 149 -1.99 5.44 4.76
CA VAL A 149 -1.09 5.43 5.91
C VAL A 149 -1.71 4.57 7.00
N MET A 150 -0.96 3.61 7.54
CA MET A 150 -1.44 2.66 8.54
C MET A 150 -0.55 2.65 9.77
N HIS A 151 -1.16 2.88 10.94
CA HIS A 151 -0.53 2.68 12.24
C HIS A 151 -1.57 2.49 13.34
N THR A 152 -1.12 2.15 14.54
CA THR A 152 -1.96 2.13 15.75
C THR A 152 -2.70 3.45 15.87
N ASN A 153 -4.03 3.42 15.99
CA ASN A 153 -4.88 4.62 16.02
C ASN A 153 -4.82 5.33 17.39
N MET A 154 -3.62 5.78 17.76
CA MET A 154 -3.37 6.55 18.98
C MET A 154 -3.83 8.00 18.79
N GLU A 155 -4.40 8.57 19.85
CA GLU A 155 -4.71 9.99 19.89
C GLU A 155 -3.42 10.82 19.88
N ARG A 156 -3.28 11.75 18.94
CA ARG A 156 -2.16 12.69 18.93
C ARG A 156 -2.36 13.74 20.02
N THR A 157 -1.42 13.84 20.96
CA THR A 157 -1.55 14.71 22.13
C THR A 157 -0.77 16.03 22.02
N ARG A 158 0.24 16.11 21.15
CA ARG A 158 1.16 17.27 21.10
C ARG A 158 1.55 17.67 19.67
N TRP A 159 1.88 18.95 19.55
CA TRP A 159 2.33 19.63 18.33
C TRP A 159 3.44 20.62 18.71
N PHE A 160 4.34 20.91 17.77
CA PHE A 160 5.45 21.84 17.95
C PHE A 160 5.59 22.69 16.69
N ASN A 161 5.89 23.98 16.87
CA ASN A 161 6.24 24.92 15.80
C ASN A 161 7.13 26.04 16.36
N CYS A 162 8.12 26.47 15.58
CA CYS A 162 9.01 27.58 15.90
C CYS A 162 9.34 28.41 14.64
N SER A 163 10.15 29.46 14.79
CA SER A 163 10.57 30.32 13.68
C SER A 163 11.59 29.67 12.73
N ASP A 164 12.28 28.62 13.19
CA ASP A 164 13.24 27.88 12.37
C ASP A 164 12.53 26.77 11.60
N THR A 165 12.49 26.90 10.28
CA THR A 165 11.81 25.97 9.39
C THR A 165 12.46 24.59 9.35
N LEU A 166 13.77 24.49 9.58
CA LEU A 166 14.48 23.21 9.62
C LEU A 166 14.15 22.44 10.90
N VAL A 167 14.00 23.15 12.03
CA VAL A 167 13.57 22.52 13.29
C VAL A 167 12.12 22.04 13.19
N ASN A 168 11.24 22.80 12.55
CA ASN A 168 9.88 22.35 12.27
C ASN A 168 9.89 21.09 11.39
N LYS A 169 10.72 21.07 10.33
CA LYS A 169 10.84 19.91 9.45
C LYS A 169 11.41 18.68 10.16
N LEU A 170 12.38 18.86 11.06
CA LEU A 170 12.89 17.79 11.91
C LEU A 170 11.77 17.21 12.78
N HIS A 171 10.98 18.05 13.44
CA HIS A 171 9.86 17.58 14.25
C HIS A 171 8.81 16.85 13.41
N GLU A 172 8.46 17.34 12.21
CA GLU A 172 7.58 16.64 11.28
C GLU A 172 8.12 15.25 10.89
N ASN A 173 9.41 15.15 10.59
CA ASN A 173 10.05 13.88 10.24
C ASN A 173 10.02 12.90 11.42
N VAL A 174 10.21 13.38 12.65
CA VAL A 174 10.07 12.56 13.87
C VAL A 174 8.64 12.05 14.03
N VAL A 175 7.63 12.88 13.78
CA VAL A 175 6.22 12.46 13.83
C VAL A 175 5.94 11.37 12.79
N TRP A 176 6.42 11.52 11.55
CA TRP A 176 6.28 10.49 10.53
C TRP A 176 7.02 9.20 10.88
N GLY A 177 8.24 9.30 11.44
CA GLY A 177 9.00 8.14 11.91
C GLY A 177 8.36 7.43 13.11
N MET A 178 7.60 8.11 13.95
CA MET A 178 6.83 7.49 15.04
C MET A 178 5.54 6.83 14.54
N ARG A 179 4.96 7.35 13.46
CA ARG A 179 3.77 6.80 12.80
C ARG A 179 4.11 5.59 11.92
N GLY A 180 5.35 5.48 11.43
CA GLY A 180 5.84 4.33 10.68
C GLY A 180 6.30 3.20 11.58
#